data_AF-A0A924YZF6-F1
#
_entry.id   AF-A0A924YZF6-F1
#
_cell.length_a   1.000
_cell.length_b   1.000
_cell.length_c   1.000
_cell.angle_alpha   90.00
_cell.angle_beta   90.00
_cell.angle_gamma   90.00
#
_symmetry.space_group_name_H-M   'P 1'
#
loop_
_entity.id
_entity.type
_entity.pdbx_description
1 polymer ?
#
loop_
_entity_poly.entity_id
_entity_poly.type
_entity_poly.pdbx_seq_one_letter_code
_entity_poly.pdbx_strand_id
1 'polypeptide(L)' 'MLRGDDLPSVSVETVKGTPCTHNPLGVKGCGEVGAIGSPPAVINATRHALDGKDVPMPATPYTVRKAAGSARISAAR' A
#
# COMPACT_ATOMS: atom_id res chain seq x y z
N MET A 1 4.40 15.47 -7.97
CA MET A 1 3.43 14.56 -8.63
C MET A 1 4.20 13.42 -9.25
N LEU A 2 3.66 12.20 -9.23
CA LEU A 2 4.28 11.02 -9.86
C LEU A 2 4.27 11.16 -11.38
N ARG A 3 5.33 10.72 -12.04
CA ARG A 3 5.34 10.58 -13.51
C ARG A 3 4.68 9.26 -13.90
N GLY A 4 4.26 9.14 -15.16
CA GLY A 4 3.65 7.90 -15.66
C GLY A 4 4.55 6.68 -15.46
N ASP A 5 5.85 6.84 -15.67
CA ASP A 5 6.84 5.77 -15.53
C ASP A 5 7.16 5.38 -14.07
N ASP A 6 6.72 6.18 -13.09
CA ASP A 6 6.88 5.88 -11.66
C ASP A 6 5.77 4.95 -11.12
N LEU A 7 4.75 4.64 -11.94
CA LEU A 7 3.61 3.81 -11.51
C LEU A 7 3.97 2.32 -11.51
N PRO A 8 3.62 1.57 -10.44
CA PRO A 8 3.74 0.11 -10.46
C PRO A 8 2.69 -0.50 -11.39
N SER A 9 2.92 -1.74 -11.80
CA SER A 9 1.86 -2.54 -12.43
C SER A 9 0.72 -2.78 -11.43
N VAL A 10 -0.52 -2.64 -11.90
CA VAL A 10 -1.72 -2.85 -11.09
C VAL A 10 -2.59 -3.94 -11.71
N SER A 11 -3.11 -4.82 -10.87
CA SER A 11 -4.21 -5.72 -11.21
C SER A 11 -5.52 -5.13 -10.69
N VAL A 12 -6.57 -5.23 -11.50
CA VAL A 12 -7.90 -4.72 -11.15
C VAL A 12 -8.90 -5.87 -11.15
N GLU A 13 -9.57 -6.04 -10.03
CA GLU A 13 -10.60 -7.06 -9.86
C GLU A 13 -11.89 -6.43 -9.33
N THR A 14 -13.03 -7.02 -9.71
CA THR A 14 -14.33 -6.63 -9.18
C THR A 14 -14.87 -7.76 -8.30
N VAL A 15 -15.02 -7.47 -7.01
CA VAL A 15 -15.57 -8.43 -6.04
C VAL A 15 -17.09 -8.41 -6.10
N LYS A 16 -17.69 -9.58 -6.35
CA LYS A 16 -19.14 -9.80 -6.32
C LYS A 16 -19.57 -10.38 -4.97
N GLY A 17 -20.87 -10.30 -4.65
CA GLY A 17 -21.45 -11.00 -3.51
C GLY A 17 -21.88 -10.12 -2.33
N THR A 18 -21.69 -8.81 -2.39
CA THR A 18 -22.13 -7.89 -1.32
C THR A 18 -22.94 -6.70 -1.86
N PRO A 19 -24.16 -6.93 -2.39
CA PRO A 19 -25.01 -5.86 -2.91
C PRO A 19 -25.39 -4.87 -1.81
N CYS A 20 -25.59 -3.60 -2.18
CA CYS A 20 -26.12 -2.59 -1.27
C CYS A 20 -27.65 -2.71 -1.18
N THR A 21 -28.20 -2.87 0.03
CA THR A 21 -29.65 -2.96 0.25
C THR A 21 -30.37 -1.60 0.19
N HIS A 22 -29.62 -0.50 0.17
CA HIS A 22 -30.15 0.88 0.28
C HIS A 22 -30.37 1.57 -1.07
N ASN A 23 -29.92 0.98 -2.18
CA ASN A 23 -30.16 1.53 -3.51
C ASN A 23 -30.63 0.42 -4.47
N PRO A 24 -31.54 0.75 -5.41
CA PRO A 24 -32.16 -0.25 -6.30
C PRO A 24 -31.17 -0.89 -7.27
N LEU A 25 -30.00 -0.29 -7.48
CA LEU A 25 -28.95 -0.82 -8.35
C LEU A 25 -28.05 -1.84 -7.63
N GLY A 26 -28.11 -1.94 -6.30
CA GLY A 26 -27.26 -2.81 -5.52
C GLY A 26 -25.76 -2.44 -5.54
N VAL A 27 -25.40 -1.28 -6.08
CA VAL A 27 -24.00 -0.85 -6.29
C VAL A 27 -23.41 -0.14 -5.06
N LYS A 28 -22.08 -0.11 -4.98
CA LYS A 28 -21.32 0.61 -3.94
C LYS A 28 -20.26 1.48 -4.60
N GLY A 29 -19.92 2.60 -3.96
CA GLY A 29 -18.84 3.47 -4.41
C GLY A 29 -17.47 2.82 -4.22
N CYS A 30 -16.60 2.92 -5.22
CA CYS A 30 -15.23 2.41 -5.16
C CYS A 30 -14.14 3.45 -5.48
N GLY A 31 -14.52 4.69 -5.79
CA GLY A 31 -13.60 5.72 -6.31
C GLY A 31 -12.42 6.05 -5.40
N GLU A 32 -12.59 5.93 -4.09
CA GLU A 32 -11.54 6.22 -3.10
C GLU A 32 -10.81 4.97 -2.60
N VAL A 33 -11.32 3.76 -2.90
CA VAL A 33 -10.86 2.52 -2.26
C VAL A 33 -9.38 2.26 -2.50
N GLY A 34 -8.89 2.56 -3.70
CA GLY A 34 -7.46 2.47 -4.03
C GLY A 34 -6.61 3.51 -3.28
N ALA A 35 -7.07 4.76 -3.21
CA ALA A 35 -6.37 5.84 -2.52
C ALA A 35 -6.32 5.64 -0.99
N ILE A 36 -7.32 5.00 -0.40
CA ILE A 36 -7.38 4.68 1.03
C ILE A 36 -6.60 3.39 1.35
N GLY A 37 -6.71 2.36 0.51
CA GLY A 37 -6.09 1.06 0.74
C GLY A 37 -4.59 1.01 0.43
N SER A 38 -4.12 1.78 -0.57
CA SER A 38 -2.72 1.72 -1.00
C SER A 38 -1.70 2.26 0.01
N PRO A 39 -1.91 3.39 0.73
CA PRO A 39 -0.92 3.88 1.69
C PRO A 39 -0.56 2.88 2.81
N PRO A 40 -1.52 2.28 3.54
CA PRO A 40 -1.17 1.31 4.58
C PRO A 40 -0.58 0.01 4.00
N ALA A 41 -1.01 -0.41 2.80
CA ALA A 41 -0.43 -1.59 2.14
C ALA A 41 1.07 -1.41 1.86
N VAL A 42 1.48 -0.26 1.32
CA VAL A 42 2.88 0.05 1.01
C VAL A 42 3.72 0.17 2.29
N ILE A 43 3.20 0.82 3.34
CA ILE A 43 3.93 0.94 4.61
C ILE A 43 4.09 -0.42 5.30
N ASN A 44 3.07 -1.26 5.28
CA ASN A 44 3.16 -2.62 5.84
C ASN A 44 4.15 -3.48 5.06
N ALA A 45 4.18 -3.39 3.73
CA ALA A 45 5.16 -4.10 2.91
C ALA A 45 6.60 -3.63 3.21
N THR A 46 6.80 -2.31 3.38
CA THR A 46 8.11 -1.75 3.75
C THR A 46 8.54 -2.21 5.13
N ARG A 47 7.63 -2.18 6.12
CA ARG A 47 7.86 -2.67 7.48
C ARG A 47 8.21 -4.16 7.49
N HIS A 48 7.52 -4.96 6.68
CA HIS A 48 7.82 -6.38 6.50
C HIS A 48 9.24 -6.59 5.95
N ALA A 49 9.67 -5.82 4.94
CA ALA A 49 11.02 -5.88 4.39
C ALA A 49 12.13 -5.41 5.36
N LEU A 50 11.78 -4.74 6.46
CA LEU A 50 12.69 -4.23 7.49
C LEU A 50 12.53 -4.95 8.84
N ASP A 51 12.10 -6.20 8.84
CA ASP A 51 11.93 -7.04 10.05
C ASP A 51 10.99 -6.40 11.10
N GLY A 52 9.91 -5.78 10.64
CA GLY A 52 8.90 -5.19 11.52
C GLY A 52 9.22 -3.79 12.04
N LYS A 53 10.26 -3.12 11.51
CA LYS A 53 10.61 -1.75 11.92
C LYS A 53 9.62 -0.72 11.41
N ASP A 54 9.28 0.22 12.28
CA ASP A 54 8.38 1.30 11.93
C ASP A 54 9.03 2.28 10.94
N VAL A 55 8.26 2.64 9.92
CA VAL A 55 8.67 3.58 8.88
C VAL A 55 7.67 4.73 8.86
N PRO A 56 8.07 5.96 9.25
CA PRO A 56 7.16 7.08 9.23
C PRO A 56 6.80 7.46 7.80
N MET A 57 5.55 7.87 7.58
CA MET A 57 5.14 8.45 6.31
C MET A 57 5.59 9.92 6.20
N PRO A 58 5.97 10.39 5.00
CA PRO A 58 6.11 9.64 3.76
C PRO A 58 7.37 8.75 3.74
N ALA A 59 7.24 7.54 3.19
CA ALA A 59 8.33 6.58 3.03
C ALA A 59 9.29 6.97 1.89
N THR A 60 9.92 8.13 2.01
CA THR A 60 10.93 8.60 1.07
C THR A 60 12.17 7.69 1.10
N PRO A 61 12.99 7.65 0.04
CA PRO A 61 14.25 6.88 0.07
C PRO A 61 15.16 7.22 1.26
N TYR A 62 15.18 8.49 1.71
CA TYR A 62 15.92 8.89 2.90
C TYR A 62 15.31 8.28 4.17
N THR A 63 13.98 8.38 4.35
CA THR A 63 13.27 7.81 5.51
C THR A 63 13.48 6.30 5.60
N VAL A 64 13.33 5.60 4.48
CA VAL A 64 13.51 4.15 4.40
C VAL A 64 14.96 3.77 4.67
N ARG A 65 15.93 4.48 4.07
CA ARG A 65 17.36 4.24 4.33
C ARG A 65 17.73 4.49 5.79
N LYS A 66 17.16 5.50 6.44
CA LYS A 66 17.37 5.76 7.87
C LYS A 66 16.82 4.62 8.72
N ALA A 67 15.59 4.18 8.48
CA ALA A 67 14.99 3.04 9.17
C ALA A 67 15.77 1.73 8.94
N ALA A 68 16.25 1.54 7.70
CA ALA A 68 17.08 0.39 7.30
C ALA A 68 18.51 0.47 7.84
N GLY A 69 19.14 1.63 7.98
CA GLY A 69 20.49 1.77 8.56
C GLY A 69 20.53 1.45 10.06
N SER A 70 19.39 1.57 10.74
CA SER A 70 19.19 0.99 12.07
C SER A 70 19.00 -0.54 12.03
N ALA A 71 18.91 -1.15 10.85
CA ALA A 71 18.92 -2.59 10.60
C ALA A 71 20.26 -3.01 10.01
N ARG A 72 20.98 -3.88 10.72
CA ARG A 72 21.92 -4.73 10.01
C ARG A 72 21.07 -5.59 9.08
N ILE A 73 21.34 -5.53 7.78
CA ILE A 73 20.80 -6.50 6.82
C ILE A 73 21.24 -7.87 7.35
N SER A 74 20.33 -8.61 7.95
CA SER A 74 20.61 -10.00 8.26
C SER A 74 20.67 -10.70 6.92
N ALA A 75 21.85 -11.20 6.57
CA ALA A 75 22.03 -12.01 5.38
C ALA A 75 21.05 -13.19 5.48
N ALA A 76 20.26 -13.37 4.44
CA ALA A 76 19.26 -14.41 4.32
C ALA A 76 19.81 -15.77 4.80
N ARG A 77 19.01 -16.45 5.62
CA ARG A 77 19.09 -17.89 5.86
C ARG A 77 18.00 -18.58 5.04
#